data_AF-A0A834F547-F1
#
_entry.id   AF-A0A834F547-F1
#
_cell.length_a   1.000
_cell.length_b   1.000
_cell.length_c   1.000
_cell.angle_alpha   90.00
_cell.angle_beta   90.00
_cell.angle_gamma   90.00
#
_symmetry.space_group_name_H-M   'P 1'
#
loop_
_entity.id
_entity.type
_entity.pdbx_description
1 polymer ?
#
loop_
_entity_poly.entity_id
_entity_poly.type
_entity_poly.pdbx_seq_one_letter_code
_entity_poly.pdbx_strand_id
1 'polypeptide(L)'
;MVVAVYEAEKSLQLDSCVAVDEATLSPPSSARQTYPDFPDFDSSSAKVWIYPTNYPIRNYQLKISEAALFQNTLVCLPTGLGKTFIAAVVMYNFYRWYPSGKIVFMAPTKPLVAQQIEACYKVMGIPQTHMAELTGSTAAKQRQEVWKSKRVFFLTPQVMVNDLSRDTCPAKQVKCVVIDEAHKALGNHAYCQVIRQLCSQTLQFRVLALSATPGGDTKSVQSVISNLLISHIELRSEESLDIQAHSHQRSVDKVIVPLGETLSAYQARYLEHQRRASLAAQTPLLLVTTDEYCTYSYDNMQCDGHRTDL
;
A
#
# COMPACT_ATOMS: atom_id res chain seq x y z
N MET A 1 14.07 2.27 -26.46
CA MET A 1 13.83 2.75 -25.08
C MET A 1 15.10 3.44 -24.62
N VAL A 2 15.05 4.74 -24.31
CA VAL A 2 16.22 5.49 -23.83
C VAL A 2 16.20 5.48 -22.31
N VAL A 3 17.31 5.09 -21.69
CA VAL A 3 17.42 4.87 -20.24
C VAL A 3 18.74 5.44 -19.74
N ALA A 4 18.74 6.09 -18.58
CA ALA A 4 19.94 6.57 -17.91
C ALA A 4 20.46 5.53 -16.91
N VAL A 5 21.79 5.46 -16.82
CA VAL A 5 22.53 4.59 -15.93
C VAL A 5 23.14 5.47 -14.83
N TYR A 6 22.86 5.14 -13.58
CA TYR A 6 23.35 5.84 -12.40
C TYR A 6 24.24 4.91 -11.58
N GLU A 7 25.39 5.39 -11.13
CA GLU A 7 26.32 4.63 -10.28
C GLU A 7 25.75 4.47 -8.87
N ALA A 8 25.75 3.24 -8.34
CA ALA A 8 25.23 2.94 -7.01
C ALA A 8 26.18 3.35 -5.87
N GLU A 9 27.47 3.56 -6.16
CA GLU A 9 28.52 3.71 -5.15
C GLU A 9 28.71 5.14 -4.60
N LYS A 10 28.07 6.16 -5.20
CA LYS A 10 28.33 7.57 -4.83
C LYS A 10 27.83 7.98 -3.44
N SER A 11 27.01 7.16 -2.78
CA SER A 11 26.30 7.54 -1.54
C SER A 11 26.83 6.86 -0.27
N LEU A 12 27.78 5.92 -0.37
CA LEU A 12 28.41 5.29 0.80
C LEU A 12 29.59 6.09 1.38
N GLN A 13 29.96 7.22 0.78
CA GLN A 13 31.15 8.01 1.17
C GLN A 13 30.85 9.26 2.01
N LEU A 14 29.60 9.51 2.45
CA LEU A 14 29.27 10.73 3.21
C LEU A 14 29.16 10.58 4.74
N ASP A 15 29.31 9.38 5.31
CA ASP A 15 29.13 9.15 6.76
C ASP A 15 30.42 8.86 7.55
N SER A 16 31.58 9.32 7.08
CA SER A 16 32.83 9.27 7.86
C SER A 16 33.48 10.66 7.99
N CYS A 17 32.80 11.58 8.66
CA CYS A 17 33.40 12.84 9.12
C CYS A 17 32.87 13.19 10.52
N VAL A 18 33.35 12.45 11.53
CA VAL A 18 33.43 12.97 12.90
C VAL A 18 34.85 12.68 13.38
N ALA A 19 35.64 13.74 13.49
CA ALA A 19 36.97 13.73 14.06
C ALA A 19 36.89 13.42 15.56
N VAL A 20 37.65 12.42 16.02
CA VAL A 20 38.03 12.23 17.43
C VAL A 20 39.46 11.71 17.47
N ASP A 21 40.19 12.20 18.47
CA ASP A 21 41.65 12.30 18.59
C ASP A 21 42.51 11.04 18.37
N GLU A 22 43.71 11.32 17.89
CA GLU A 22 44.82 10.41 17.63
C GLU A 22 45.54 10.02 18.94
N ALA A 23 45.32 8.79 19.43
CA ALA A 23 46.27 8.12 20.32
C ALA A 23 46.09 6.59 20.31
N THR A 24 47.08 5.90 19.73
CA THR A 24 47.47 4.49 19.97
C THR A 24 46.36 3.44 19.96
N LEU A 25 46.18 2.76 18.82
CA LEU A 25 45.92 1.31 18.72
C LEU A 25 46.24 0.87 17.29
N SER A 26 47.12 -0.14 17.16
CA SER A 26 47.48 -0.79 15.90
C SER A 26 46.23 -1.21 15.10
N PRO A 27 46.24 -1.11 13.75
CA PRO A 27 45.06 -1.46 12.96
C PRO A 27 44.77 -2.96 13.10
N PRO A 28 43.54 -3.39 13.43
CA PRO A 28 43.16 -4.77 13.25
C PRO A 28 43.21 -5.05 11.75
N SER A 29 43.85 -6.16 11.38
CA SER A 29 43.93 -6.66 10.01
C SER A 29 42.57 -6.50 9.32
N SER A 30 42.55 -5.83 8.18
CA SER A 30 41.38 -5.68 7.32
C SER A 30 40.94 -7.05 6.78
N ALA A 31 40.24 -7.82 7.60
CA ALA A 31 39.35 -8.84 7.11
C ALA A 31 38.26 -8.09 6.36
N ARG A 32 38.34 -8.09 5.02
CA ARG A 32 37.20 -7.76 4.17
C ARG A 32 36.02 -8.54 4.75
N GLN A 33 35.07 -7.86 5.38
CA GLN A 33 33.80 -8.46 5.72
C GLN A 33 33.18 -8.86 4.38
N THR A 34 33.39 -10.11 3.98
CA THR A 34 32.63 -10.73 2.92
C THR A 34 31.22 -10.86 3.46
N TYR A 35 30.35 -9.93 3.06
CA TYR A 35 28.91 -10.10 3.23
C TYR A 35 28.56 -11.50 2.72
N PRO A 36 27.82 -12.31 3.48
CA PRO A 36 27.45 -13.65 3.04
C PRO A 36 26.79 -13.53 1.67
N ASP A 37 27.26 -14.32 0.71
CA ASP A 37 26.77 -14.33 -0.68
C ASP A 37 25.24 -14.26 -0.68
N PHE A 38 24.70 -13.12 -1.12
CA PHE A 38 23.27 -12.99 -1.30
C PHE A 38 22.87 -13.97 -2.41
N PRO A 39 22.06 -15.01 -2.12
CA PRO A 39 21.71 -16.00 -3.12
C PRO A 39 21.06 -15.27 -4.30
N ASP A 40 21.63 -15.46 -5.48
CA ASP A 40 21.17 -14.91 -6.76
C ASP A 40 21.28 -13.38 -6.91
N PHE A 41 22.14 -12.71 -6.13
CA PHE A 41 22.47 -11.30 -6.36
C PHE A 41 23.56 -11.17 -7.43
N ASP A 42 23.23 -10.51 -8.53
CA ASP A 42 24.19 -10.21 -9.57
C ASP A 42 24.96 -8.92 -9.22
N SER A 43 26.15 -9.11 -8.66
CA SER A 43 27.05 -8.01 -8.27
C SER A 43 27.44 -7.12 -9.45
N SER A 44 27.45 -7.64 -10.69
CA SER A 44 27.80 -6.83 -11.87
C SER A 44 26.68 -5.86 -12.23
N SER A 45 25.42 -6.32 -12.18
CA SER A 45 24.29 -5.45 -12.41
C SER A 45 24.09 -4.46 -11.26
N ALA A 46 24.35 -4.85 -10.01
CA ALA A 46 24.13 -4.01 -8.84
C ALA A 46 25.03 -2.76 -8.72
N LYS A 47 26.13 -2.69 -9.46
CA LYS A 47 27.01 -1.49 -9.48
C LYS A 47 26.29 -0.23 -9.96
N VAL A 48 25.26 -0.41 -10.77
CA VAL A 48 24.47 0.68 -11.31
C VAL A 48 22.98 0.46 -11.06
N TRP A 49 22.22 1.54 -11.04
CA TRP A 49 20.78 1.50 -11.14
C TRP A 49 20.31 2.25 -12.37
N ILE A 50 19.12 1.89 -12.84
CA ILE A 50 18.59 2.26 -14.13
C ILE A 50 17.34 3.11 -13.91
N TYR A 51 17.29 4.28 -14.55
CA TYR A 51 16.17 5.21 -14.49
C TYR A 51 15.76 5.65 -15.91
N PRO A 52 14.45 5.68 -16.23
CA PRO A 52 13.97 5.92 -17.59
C PRO A 52 14.16 7.38 -18.00
N THR A 53 14.67 7.62 -19.21
CA THR A 53 14.86 8.98 -19.77
C THR A 53 13.91 9.28 -20.93
N ASN A 54 13.04 8.33 -21.29
CA ASN A 54 11.95 8.53 -22.23
C ASN A 54 10.79 9.36 -21.65
N TYR A 55 10.89 9.81 -20.40
CA TYR A 55 9.96 10.73 -19.75
C TYR A 55 10.70 11.97 -19.23
N PRO A 56 10.03 13.14 -19.10
CA PRO A 56 10.62 14.30 -18.45
C PRO A 56 11.05 13.95 -17.03
N ILE A 57 12.34 14.16 -16.73
CA ILE A 57 12.91 13.84 -15.42
C ILE A 57 12.38 14.84 -14.40
N ARG A 58 11.68 14.34 -13.39
CA ARG A 58 11.28 15.11 -12.22
C ARG A 58 12.21 14.79 -11.07
N ASN A 59 12.96 15.78 -10.59
CA ASN A 59 14.02 15.58 -9.58
C ASN A 59 13.51 14.89 -8.31
N TYR A 60 12.28 15.18 -7.87
CA TYR A 60 11.69 14.52 -6.71
C TYR A 60 11.50 13.01 -6.94
N GLN A 61 11.07 12.59 -8.14
CA GLN A 61 10.91 11.17 -8.47
C GLN A 61 12.25 10.45 -8.51
N LEU A 62 13.30 11.11 -9.04
CA LEU A 62 14.65 10.57 -9.06
C LEU A 62 15.18 10.30 -7.65
N LYS A 63 15.15 11.33 -6.78
CA LYS A 63 15.61 11.23 -5.39
C LYS A 63 14.83 10.20 -4.58
N ILE A 64 13.50 10.19 -4.72
CA ILE A 64 12.66 9.21 -4.01
C ILE A 64 12.95 7.79 -4.50
N SER A 65 13.14 7.59 -5.81
CA SER A 65 13.49 6.28 -6.37
C SER A 65 14.84 5.81 -5.84
N GLU A 66 15.84 6.70 -5.81
CA GLU A 66 17.16 6.40 -5.25
C GLU A 66 17.06 5.98 -3.78
N ALA A 67 16.41 6.77 -2.93
CA ALA A 67 16.22 6.42 -1.52
C ALA A 67 15.51 5.06 -1.34
N ALA A 68 14.48 4.79 -2.14
CA ALA A 68 13.73 3.54 -2.11
C ALA A 68 14.51 2.30 -2.57
N LEU A 69 15.62 2.44 -3.31
CA LEU A 69 16.49 1.31 -3.65
C LEU A 69 17.27 0.83 -2.41
N PHE A 70 17.71 1.77 -1.57
CA PHE A 70 18.58 1.49 -0.44
C PHE A 70 17.83 1.32 0.89
N GLN A 71 16.64 1.89 1.03
CA GLN A 71 15.89 1.94 2.28
C GLN A 71 14.43 1.49 2.10
N ASN A 72 13.87 0.87 3.13
CA ASN A 72 12.44 0.61 3.15
C ASN A 72 11.70 1.94 3.29
N THR A 73 11.01 2.34 2.22
CA THR A 73 10.58 3.72 2.05
C THR A 73 9.06 3.83 1.96
N LEU A 74 8.48 4.72 2.75
CA LEU A 74 7.09 5.17 2.61
C LEU A 74 7.05 6.45 1.78
N VAL A 75 6.42 6.38 0.63
CA VAL A 75 6.24 7.49 -0.31
C VAL A 75 4.81 8.00 -0.22
N CYS A 76 4.67 9.21 0.32
CA CYS A 76 3.42 9.94 0.44
C CYS A 76 3.39 11.07 -0.59
N LEU A 77 2.75 10.80 -1.74
CA LEU A 77 2.59 11.78 -2.83
C LEU A 77 1.12 11.86 -3.26
N PRO A 78 0.58 13.06 -3.54
CA PRO A 78 -0.73 13.22 -4.18
C PRO A 78 -0.92 12.36 -5.44
N THR A 79 -2.17 12.07 -5.76
CA THR A 79 -2.52 11.28 -6.96
C THR A 79 -2.11 12.04 -8.22
N GLY A 80 -1.60 11.31 -9.22
CA GLY A 80 -1.10 11.91 -10.47
C GLY A 80 0.36 12.36 -10.44
N LEU A 81 1.04 12.33 -9.28
CA LEU A 81 2.44 12.77 -9.17
C LEU A 81 3.49 11.66 -9.40
N GLY A 82 3.05 10.47 -9.83
CA GLY A 82 3.92 9.41 -10.31
C GLY A 82 4.38 8.38 -9.27
N LYS A 83 3.54 8.04 -8.29
CA LYS A 83 3.80 6.91 -7.37
C LYS A 83 4.09 5.60 -8.12
N THR A 84 3.27 5.26 -9.12
CA THR A 84 3.47 4.10 -10.00
C THR A 84 4.79 4.17 -10.77
N PHE A 85 5.19 5.36 -11.21
CA PHE A 85 6.47 5.54 -11.92
C PHE A 85 7.64 5.17 -11.00
N ILE A 86 7.64 5.67 -9.76
CA ILE A 86 8.66 5.34 -8.75
C ILE A 86 8.68 3.82 -8.50
N ALA A 87 7.51 3.20 -8.33
CA ALA A 87 7.43 1.74 -8.17
C ALA A 87 8.01 0.98 -9.36
N ALA A 88 7.71 1.39 -10.60
CA ALA A 88 8.23 0.74 -11.79
C ALA A 88 9.78 0.79 -11.81
N VAL A 89 10.37 1.94 -11.48
CA VAL A 89 11.84 2.12 -11.39
C VAL A 89 12.45 1.17 -10.35
N VAL A 90 11.89 1.16 -9.14
CA VAL A 90 12.40 0.32 -8.03
C VAL A 90 12.26 -1.16 -8.40
N MET A 91 11.08 -1.59 -8.86
CA MET A 91 10.82 -2.96 -9.26
C MET A 91 11.76 -3.43 -10.38
N TYR A 92 12.02 -2.58 -11.37
CA TYR A 92 12.90 -2.91 -12.50
C TYR A 92 14.33 -3.17 -12.04
N ASN A 93 14.86 -2.34 -11.14
CA ASN A 93 16.21 -2.51 -10.63
C ASN A 93 16.35 -3.80 -9.81
N PHE A 94 15.43 -4.09 -8.90
CA PHE A 94 15.44 -5.37 -8.19
C PHE A 94 15.23 -6.58 -9.10
N TYR A 95 14.40 -6.43 -10.14
CA TYR A 95 14.26 -7.45 -11.18
C TYR A 95 15.59 -7.71 -11.91
N ARG A 96 16.42 -6.69 -12.14
CA ARG A 96 17.72 -6.89 -12.78
C ARG A 96 18.78 -7.46 -11.82
N TRP A 97 18.84 -6.93 -10.60
CA TRP A 97 19.82 -7.31 -9.58
C TRP A 97 19.62 -8.72 -9.04
N TYR A 98 18.41 -9.26 -9.12
CA TYR A 98 18.10 -10.61 -8.66
C TYR A 98 17.46 -11.46 -9.78
N PRO A 99 18.24 -12.05 -10.69
CA PRO A 99 17.74 -12.82 -11.85
C PRO A 99 16.80 -14.00 -11.53
N SER A 100 16.88 -14.60 -10.35
CA SER A 100 15.94 -15.62 -9.88
C SER A 100 14.83 -15.06 -8.95
N GLY A 101 15.02 -13.82 -8.48
CA GLY A 101 14.20 -13.18 -7.47
C GLY A 101 12.79 -12.88 -7.95
N LYS A 102 11.88 -12.78 -6.97
CA LYS A 102 10.46 -12.47 -7.15
C LYS A 102 10.19 -11.04 -6.69
N ILE A 103 9.52 -10.29 -7.54
CA ILE A 103 9.11 -8.90 -7.31
C ILE A 103 7.59 -8.89 -7.19
N VAL A 104 7.06 -8.32 -6.12
CA VAL A 104 5.63 -8.34 -5.82
C VAL A 104 5.10 -6.92 -5.76
N PHE A 105 4.04 -6.65 -6.48
CA PHE A 105 3.23 -5.44 -6.36
C PHE A 105 1.86 -5.83 -5.81
N MET A 106 1.50 -5.28 -4.65
CA MET A 106 0.20 -5.49 -4.04
C MET A 106 -0.68 -4.26 -4.16
N ALA A 107 -1.89 -4.43 -4.68
CA ALA A 107 -2.92 -3.39 -4.74
C ALA A 107 -4.23 -3.88 -4.09
N PRO A 108 -5.08 -2.97 -3.59
CA PRO A 108 -6.25 -3.38 -2.81
C PRO A 108 -7.37 -4.02 -3.66
N THR A 109 -7.43 -3.75 -4.97
CA THR A 109 -8.50 -4.25 -5.85
C THR A 109 -7.95 -4.84 -7.14
N LYS A 110 -8.70 -5.78 -7.75
CA LYS A 110 -8.32 -6.40 -9.03
C LYS A 110 -8.16 -5.40 -10.18
N PRO A 111 -9.05 -4.40 -10.36
CA PRO A 111 -8.86 -3.40 -11.41
C PRO A 111 -7.57 -2.60 -11.26
N LEU A 112 -7.18 -2.26 -10.02
CA LEU A 112 -5.92 -1.58 -9.77
C LEU A 112 -4.73 -2.47 -10.14
N VAL A 113 -4.76 -3.75 -9.77
CA VAL A 113 -3.73 -4.74 -10.16
C VAL A 113 -3.49 -4.74 -11.68
N ALA A 114 -4.56 -4.87 -12.48
CA ALA A 114 -4.45 -4.89 -13.94
C ALA A 114 -3.87 -3.59 -14.52
N GLN A 115 -4.27 -2.43 -13.98
CA GLN A 115 -3.74 -1.13 -14.39
C GLN A 115 -2.23 -0.99 -14.14
N GLN A 116 -1.73 -1.52 -13.01
CA GLN A 116 -0.31 -1.40 -12.66
C GLN A 116 0.59 -2.27 -13.56
N ILE A 117 0.10 -3.40 -14.07
CA ILE A 117 0.84 -4.25 -15.02
C ILE A 117 1.22 -3.45 -16.27
N GLU A 118 0.22 -2.81 -16.90
CA GLU A 118 0.47 -1.98 -18.08
C GLU A 118 1.35 -0.77 -17.78
N ALA A 119 1.15 -0.13 -16.63
CA ALA A 119 1.92 1.05 -16.26
C ALA A 119 3.40 0.70 -16.07
N CYS A 120 3.72 -0.37 -15.35
CA CYS A 120 5.10 -0.82 -15.16
C CYS A 120 5.76 -1.25 -16.48
N TYR A 121 5.02 -1.90 -17.38
CA TYR A 121 5.50 -2.23 -18.73
C TYR A 121 5.83 -0.96 -19.53
N LYS A 122 4.93 0.03 -19.54
CA LYS A 122 5.12 1.29 -20.29
C LYS A 122 6.31 2.11 -19.76
N VAL A 123 6.52 2.13 -18.45
CA VAL A 123 7.59 2.94 -17.84
C VAL A 123 8.97 2.33 -18.03
N MET A 124 9.16 1.03 -17.71
CA MET A 124 10.48 0.40 -17.66
C MET A 124 10.68 -0.78 -18.64
N GLY A 125 9.65 -1.21 -19.35
CA GLY A 125 9.76 -2.27 -20.35
C GLY A 125 10.09 -3.66 -19.78
N ILE A 126 9.73 -3.96 -18.52
CA ILE A 126 9.83 -5.34 -17.99
C ILE A 126 8.98 -6.26 -18.89
N PRO A 127 9.52 -7.35 -19.48
CA PRO A 127 8.76 -8.19 -20.38
C PRO A 127 7.48 -8.73 -19.74
N GLN A 128 6.33 -8.55 -20.39
CA GLN A 128 5.04 -9.07 -19.90
C GLN A 128 5.06 -10.61 -19.75
N THR A 129 5.90 -11.30 -20.51
CA THR A 129 6.12 -12.75 -20.38
C THR A 129 6.69 -13.14 -19.01
N HIS A 130 7.34 -12.22 -18.28
CA HIS A 130 7.83 -12.44 -16.92
C HIS A 130 6.86 -11.94 -15.85
N MET A 131 5.79 -11.24 -16.26
CA MET A 131 4.76 -10.73 -15.38
C MET A 131 3.62 -11.75 -15.21
N ALA A 132 2.96 -11.68 -14.06
CA ALA A 132 1.76 -12.43 -13.76
C ALA A 132 0.76 -11.57 -13.00
N GLU A 133 -0.50 -11.69 -13.38
CA GLU A 133 -1.63 -11.30 -12.54
C GLU A 133 -2.08 -12.50 -11.73
N LEU A 134 -2.05 -12.42 -10.40
CA LEU A 134 -2.65 -13.45 -9.54
C LEU A 134 -3.91 -12.91 -8.89
N THR A 135 -5.04 -13.37 -9.39
CA THR A 135 -6.35 -13.13 -8.80
C THR A 135 -6.84 -14.36 -8.04
N GLY A 136 -7.72 -14.15 -7.07
CA GLY A 136 -8.29 -15.23 -6.25
C GLY A 136 -9.13 -16.28 -6.98
N SER A 137 -9.34 -16.16 -8.30
CA SER A 137 -10.06 -17.16 -9.11
C SER A 137 -9.17 -18.28 -9.65
N THR A 138 -7.85 -18.10 -9.69
CA THR A 138 -6.92 -19.14 -10.17
C THR A 138 -6.69 -20.18 -9.08
N ALA A 139 -6.74 -21.47 -9.37
CA ALA A 139 -6.54 -22.52 -8.36
C ALA A 139 -5.11 -22.52 -7.79
N ALA A 140 -4.92 -22.90 -6.52
CA ALA A 140 -3.62 -22.84 -5.84
C ALA A 140 -2.50 -23.62 -6.57
N LYS A 141 -2.79 -24.82 -7.07
CA LYS A 141 -1.82 -25.62 -7.86
C LYS A 141 -1.36 -24.89 -9.12
N GLN A 142 -2.29 -24.23 -9.82
CA GLN A 142 -1.94 -23.44 -11.00
C GLN A 142 -1.07 -22.24 -10.61
N ARG A 143 -1.40 -21.55 -9.50
CA ARG A 143 -0.58 -20.44 -8.98
C ARG A 143 0.84 -20.87 -8.64
N GLN A 144 1.05 -22.10 -8.15
CA GLN A 144 2.40 -22.62 -7.90
C GLN A 144 3.27 -22.65 -9.17
N GLU A 145 2.71 -23.08 -10.29
CA GLU A 145 3.41 -23.09 -11.58
C GLU A 145 3.64 -21.67 -12.12
N VAL A 146 2.72 -20.74 -11.85
CA VAL A 146 2.95 -19.31 -12.14
C VAL A 146 4.11 -18.76 -11.29
N TRP A 147 4.15 -19.07 -9.99
CA TRP A 147 5.26 -18.66 -9.11
C TRP A 147 6.61 -19.20 -9.58
N LYS A 148 6.66 -20.41 -10.14
CA LYS A 148 7.89 -20.99 -10.71
C LYS A 148 8.31 -20.30 -12.01
N SER A 149 7.37 -20.10 -12.93
CA SER A 149 7.65 -19.62 -14.30
C SER A 149 7.80 -18.09 -14.42
N LYS A 150 7.27 -17.33 -13.47
CA LYS A 150 7.21 -15.86 -13.53
C LYS A 150 8.10 -15.21 -12.48
N ARG A 151 8.34 -13.92 -12.64
CA ARG A 151 9.27 -13.14 -11.79
C ARG A 151 8.65 -11.90 -11.17
N VAL A 152 7.69 -11.29 -11.85
CA VAL A 152 7.01 -10.09 -11.36
C VAL A 152 5.52 -10.38 -11.19
N PHE A 153 4.99 -10.15 -10.00
CA PHE A 153 3.65 -10.56 -9.62
C PHE A 153 2.85 -9.35 -9.20
N PHE A 154 1.66 -9.22 -9.77
CA PHE A 154 0.68 -8.20 -9.41
C PHE A 154 -0.54 -8.91 -8.84
N LEU A 155 -0.90 -8.61 -7.60
CA LEU A 155 -1.91 -9.38 -6.88
C LEU A 155 -2.54 -8.58 -5.73
N THR A 156 -3.63 -9.10 -5.19
CA THR A 156 -4.23 -8.53 -3.97
C THR A 156 -3.54 -9.11 -2.74
N PRO A 157 -3.45 -8.35 -1.63
CA PRO A 157 -2.73 -8.82 -0.45
C PRO A 157 -3.29 -10.12 0.13
N GLN A 158 -4.61 -10.36 -0.01
CA GLN A 158 -5.22 -11.61 0.44
C GLN A 158 -4.71 -12.83 -0.34
N VAL A 159 -4.45 -12.69 -1.64
CA VAL A 159 -3.85 -13.77 -2.44
C VAL A 159 -2.44 -14.06 -1.94
N MET A 160 -1.65 -13.03 -1.63
CA MET A 160 -0.30 -13.20 -1.08
C MET A 160 -0.30 -13.92 0.26
N VAL A 161 -1.18 -13.51 1.19
CA VAL A 161 -1.33 -14.18 2.50
C VAL A 161 -1.62 -15.66 2.31
N ASN A 162 -2.58 -15.98 1.44
CA ASN A 162 -2.98 -17.36 1.17
C ASN A 162 -1.84 -18.18 0.54
N ASP A 163 -1.07 -17.59 -0.37
CA ASP A 163 0.02 -18.28 -1.07
C ASP A 163 1.25 -18.48 -0.18
N LEU A 164 1.56 -17.52 0.70
CA LEU A 164 2.59 -17.67 1.72
C LEU A 164 2.21 -18.71 2.77
N SER A 165 0.95 -18.70 3.24
CA SER A 165 0.47 -19.65 4.26
C SER A 165 0.36 -21.10 3.75
N ARG A 166 0.34 -21.31 2.43
CA ARG A 166 0.29 -22.62 1.77
C ARG A 166 1.62 -23.03 1.14
N ASP A 167 2.70 -22.29 1.42
CA ASP A 167 4.03 -22.48 0.81
C ASP A 167 4.00 -22.55 -0.73
N THR A 168 3.00 -21.90 -1.34
CA THR A 168 2.85 -21.79 -2.79
C THR A 168 3.75 -20.68 -3.34
N CYS A 169 3.90 -19.60 -2.58
CA CYS A 169 4.86 -18.53 -2.85
C CYS A 169 6.22 -18.87 -2.22
N PRO A 170 7.33 -18.84 -2.98
CA PRO A 170 8.67 -19.05 -2.43
C PRO A 170 9.16 -17.80 -1.69
N ALA A 171 8.77 -17.61 -0.43
CA ALA A 171 9.01 -16.37 0.33
C ALA A 171 10.48 -15.91 0.33
N LYS A 172 11.43 -16.85 0.46
CA LYS A 172 12.89 -16.56 0.45
C LYS A 172 13.40 -15.93 -0.86
N GLN A 173 12.68 -16.16 -1.96
CA GLN A 173 12.99 -15.57 -3.27
C GLN A 173 12.35 -14.19 -3.47
N VAL A 174 11.45 -13.74 -2.60
CA VAL A 174 10.87 -12.39 -2.68
C VAL A 174 11.94 -11.37 -2.30
N LYS A 175 12.28 -10.47 -3.22
CA LYS A 175 13.35 -9.46 -3.03
C LYS A 175 12.85 -8.03 -2.98
N CYS A 176 11.66 -7.75 -3.52
CA CYS A 176 11.03 -6.44 -3.45
C CYS A 176 9.51 -6.59 -3.37
N VAL A 177 8.91 -5.82 -2.47
CA VAL A 177 7.47 -5.76 -2.23
C VAL A 177 7.04 -4.30 -2.31
N VAL A 178 6.18 -4.00 -3.28
CA VAL A 178 5.50 -2.71 -3.42
C VAL A 178 4.10 -2.84 -2.84
N ILE A 179 3.72 -1.90 -1.98
CA ILE A 179 2.42 -1.85 -1.32
C ILE A 179 1.71 -0.58 -1.74
N ASP A 180 0.65 -0.71 -2.52
CA ASP A 180 -0.21 0.41 -2.90
C ASP A 180 -1.31 0.65 -1.85
N GLU A 181 -1.69 1.91 -1.65
CA GLU A 181 -2.57 2.35 -0.56
C GLU A 181 -2.09 1.89 0.82
N ALA A 182 -0.81 2.14 1.11
CA ALA A 182 -0.14 1.70 2.33
C ALA A 182 -0.78 2.22 3.62
N HIS A 183 -1.56 3.30 3.58
CA HIS A 183 -2.35 3.77 4.73
C HIS A 183 -3.36 2.73 5.25
N LYS A 184 -3.66 1.68 4.47
CA LYS A 184 -4.50 0.53 4.89
C LYS A 184 -3.76 -0.50 5.73
N ALA A 185 -2.43 -0.41 5.87
CA ALA A 185 -1.62 -1.36 6.63
C ALA A 185 -1.72 -1.14 8.16
N LEU A 186 -2.93 -1.26 8.68
CA LEU A 186 -3.27 -1.07 10.08
C LEU A 186 -3.81 -2.37 10.69
N GLY A 187 -3.61 -2.54 12.00
CA GLY A 187 -4.11 -3.69 12.75
C GLY A 187 -3.73 -5.03 12.10
N ASN A 188 -4.74 -5.88 11.85
CA ASN A 188 -4.54 -7.20 11.23
C ASN A 188 -4.80 -7.21 9.72
N HIS A 189 -4.66 -6.08 9.02
CA HIS A 189 -4.84 -6.03 7.57
C HIS A 189 -3.90 -7.01 6.84
N ALA A 190 -4.32 -7.50 5.68
CA ALA A 190 -3.57 -8.49 4.90
C ALA A 190 -2.14 -8.03 4.55
N TYR A 191 -1.93 -6.73 4.32
CA TYR A 191 -0.57 -6.17 4.16
C TYR A 191 0.35 -6.49 5.34
N CYS A 192 -0.11 -6.26 6.56
CA CYS A 192 0.67 -6.53 7.78
C CYS A 192 0.91 -8.04 7.97
N GLN A 193 -0.03 -8.88 7.54
CA GLN A 193 0.15 -10.34 7.57
C GLN A 193 1.22 -10.79 6.58
N VAL A 194 1.24 -10.24 5.36
CA VAL A 194 2.28 -10.53 4.35
C VAL A 194 3.66 -10.20 4.88
N ILE A 195 3.87 -8.98 5.40
CA ILE A 195 5.19 -8.57 5.90
C ILE A 195 5.63 -9.47 7.06
N ARG A 196 4.76 -9.76 8.03
CA ARG A 196 5.08 -10.68 9.13
C ARG A 196 5.45 -12.09 8.65
N GLN A 197 4.72 -12.63 7.66
CA GLN A 197 5.00 -13.96 7.10
C GLN A 197 6.29 -13.98 6.26
N LEU A 198 6.62 -12.89 5.57
CA LEU A 198 7.91 -12.78 4.89
C LEU A 198 9.05 -12.73 5.92
N CYS A 199 8.92 -11.90 6.96
CA CYS A 199 9.93 -11.76 8.01
C CYS A 199 10.22 -13.05 8.77
N SER A 200 9.23 -13.94 8.94
CA SER A 200 9.47 -15.23 9.57
C SER A 200 10.33 -16.18 8.72
N GLN A 201 10.46 -15.92 7.41
CA GLN A 201 11.24 -16.76 6.49
C GLN A 201 12.50 -16.08 5.94
N THR A 202 12.51 -14.75 5.83
CA THR A 202 13.62 -13.95 5.29
C THR A 202 13.53 -12.49 5.72
N LEU A 203 14.67 -11.83 5.94
CA LEU A 203 14.76 -10.38 6.11
C LEU A 203 15.36 -9.67 4.89
N GLN A 204 15.67 -10.43 3.84
CA GLN A 204 16.38 -9.95 2.66
C GLN A 204 15.42 -9.51 1.55
N PHE A 205 14.57 -8.52 1.85
CA PHE A 205 13.65 -7.93 0.88
C PHE A 205 13.49 -6.42 1.11
N ARG A 206 13.18 -5.70 0.04
CA ARG A 206 12.90 -4.25 0.05
C ARG A 206 11.40 -4.00 0.13
N VAL A 207 10.98 -3.05 0.96
CA VAL A 207 9.60 -2.57 1.00
C VAL A 207 9.53 -1.16 0.41
N LEU A 208 8.67 -0.97 -0.58
CA LEU A 208 8.23 0.34 -1.06
C LEU A 208 6.75 0.49 -0.76
N ALA A 209 6.41 1.35 0.19
CA ALA A 209 5.04 1.66 0.54
C ALA A 209 4.60 2.95 -0.18
N LEU A 210 3.49 2.89 -0.90
CA LEU A 210 2.94 4.01 -1.66
C LEU A 210 1.61 4.44 -1.05
N SER A 211 1.43 5.73 -0.82
CA SER A 211 0.14 6.27 -0.39
C SER A 211 -0.08 7.70 -0.89
N ALA A 212 -1.34 8.08 -1.10
CA ALA A 212 -1.70 9.48 -1.32
C ALA A 212 -1.68 10.30 -0.02
N THR A 213 -1.92 9.64 1.12
CA THR A 213 -1.97 10.24 2.45
C THR A 213 -1.22 9.36 3.45
N PRO A 214 -0.49 9.93 4.43
CA PRO A 214 0.26 9.13 5.40
C PRO A 214 -0.65 8.38 6.39
N GLY A 215 -1.85 8.89 6.66
CA GLY A 215 -2.81 8.36 7.64
C GLY A 215 -3.70 9.47 8.18
N GLY A 216 -4.79 9.11 8.89
CA GLY A 216 -5.72 10.09 9.47
C GLY A 216 -5.23 10.72 10.79
N ASP A 217 -4.33 10.05 11.50
CA ASP A 217 -3.80 10.44 12.79
C ASP A 217 -2.38 9.90 13.00
N THR A 218 -1.64 10.49 13.95
CA THR A 218 -0.24 10.15 14.21
C THR A 218 -0.04 8.69 14.65
N LYS A 219 -1.00 8.09 15.37
CA LYS A 219 -0.89 6.68 15.79
C LYS A 219 -1.04 5.74 14.61
N SER A 220 -1.93 6.04 13.68
CA SER A 220 -2.07 5.27 12.45
C SER A 220 -0.81 5.35 11.60
N VAL A 221 -0.21 6.53 11.43
CA VAL A 221 1.06 6.69 10.70
C VAL A 221 2.16 5.84 11.33
N GLN A 222 2.33 5.93 12.66
CA GLN A 222 3.32 5.14 13.39
C GLN A 222 3.08 3.64 13.24
N SER A 223 1.82 3.21 13.23
CA SER A 223 1.45 1.81 13.02
C SER A 223 1.84 1.34 11.62
N VAL A 224 1.62 2.14 10.58
CA VAL A 224 2.05 1.81 9.21
C VAL A 224 3.58 1.67 9.14
N ILE A 225 4.32 2.61 9.73
CA ILE A 225 5.80 2.58 9.77
C ILE A 225 6.29 1.27 10.40
N SER A 226 5.76 0.93 11.58
CA SER A 226 6.15 -0.28 12.29
C SER A 226 5.73 -1.56 11.56
N ASN A 227 4.51 -1.60 11.01
CA ASN A 227 3.97 -2.81 10.36
C ASN A 227 4.67 -3.14 9.04
N LEU A 228 5.13 -2.11 8.31
CA LEU A 228 5.75 -2.27 7.00
C LEU A 228 7.28 -2.18 7.03
N LEU A 229 7.87 -2.08 8.23
CA LEU A 229 9.32 -1.98 8.44
C LEU A 229 9.95 -0.79 7.70
N ILE A 230 9.27 0.36 7.75
CA ILE A 230 9.72 1.58 7.07
C ILE A 230 10.85 2.23 7.87
N SER A 231 11.94 2.56 7.18
CA SER A 231 13.08 3.29 7.74
C SER A 231 13.20 4.72 7.19
N HIS A 232 12.61 4.99 6.03
CA HIS A 232 12.65 6.31 5.37
C HIS A 232 11.26 6.77 4.95
N ILE A 233 10.96 8.06 5.08
CA ILE A 233 9.67 8.63 4.69
C ILE A 233 9.91 9.79 3.72
N GLU A 234 9.30 9.69 2.55
CA GLU A 234 9.27 10.74 1.55
C GLU A 234 7.86 11.31 1.46
N LEU A 235 7.64 12.45 2.11
CA LEU A 235 6.37 13.15 2.09
C LEU A 235 6.49 14.40 1.22
N ARG A 236 5.52 14.57 0.33
CA ARG A 236 5.33 15.84 -0.37
C ARG A 236 3.86 16.19 -0.48
N SER A 237 3.57 17.47 -0.38
CA SER A 237 2.24 18.07 -0.57
C SER A 237 2.18 18.79 -1.93
N GLU A 238 0.99 19.19 -2.35
CA GLU A 238 0.82 20.05 -3.55
C GLU A 238 1.56 21.40 -3.41
N GLU A 239 1.81 21.83 -2.17
CA GLU A 239 2.54 23.05 -1.84
C GLU A 239 4.07 22.89 -1.87
N SER A 240 4.59 21.66 -1.97
CA SER A 240 6.04 21.43 -1.98
C SER A 240 6.69 22.06 -3.22
N LEU A 241 7.78 22.80 -3.03
CA LEU A 241 8.43 23.61 -4.08
C LEU A 241 8.81 22.79 -5.32
N ASP A 242 9.24 21.54 -5.12
CA ASP A 242 9.61 20.60 -6.17
C ASP A 242 8.41 19.97 -6.91
N ILE A 243 7.19 20.13 -6.38
CA ILE A 243 5.94 19.66 -6.97
C ILE A 243 5.14 20.78 -7.63
N GLN A 244 5.21 22.02 -7.14
CA GLN A 244 4.44 23.14 -7.70
C GLN A 244 4.66 23.30 -9.21
N ALA A 245 5.88 23.05 -9.70
CA ALA A 245 6.22 23.07 -11.13
C ALA A 245 5.52 21.98 -11.97
N HIS A 246 4.95 20.97 -11.32
CA HIS A 246 4.33 19.80 -11.94
C HIS A 246 2.86 19.59 -11.52
N SER A 247 2.35 20.43 -10.63
CA SER A 247 0.93 20.44 -10.26
C SER A 247 0.17 21.28 -11.28
N HIS A 248 -0.85 20.70 -11.91
CA HIS A 248 -1.76 21.48 -12.73
C HIS A 248 -2.58 22.37 -11.79
N GLN A 249 -2.57 23.70 -11.98
CA GLN A 249 -3.44 24.61 -11.25
C GLN A 249 -4.89 24.19 -11.46
N ARG A 250 -5.50 23.63 -10.42
CA ARG A 250 -6.92 23.32 -10.39
C ARG A 250 -7.63 24.50 -9.76
N SER A 251 -8.36 25.28 -10.55
CA SER A 251 -9.33 26.24 -10.01
C SER A 251 -10.54 25.45 -9.49
N VAL A 252 -10.75 25.48 -8.17
CA VAL A 252 -11.90 24.84 -7.54
C VAL A 252 -12.95 25.92 -7.28
N ASP A 253 -13.90 26.06 -8.21
CA ASP A 253 -15.07 26.91 -8.01
C ASP A 253 -16.10 26.17 -7.16
N LYS A 254 -16.09 26.45 -5.86
CA LYS A 254 -17.05 25.84 -4.93
C LYS A 254 -18.41 26.52 -5.08
N VAL A 255 -19.28 25.92 -5.90
CA VAL A 255 -20.70 26.30 -5.96
C VAL A 255 -21.44 25.63 -4.81
N ILE A 256 -21.85 26.43 -3.83
CA ILE A 256 -22.72 25.96 -2.75
C ILE A 256 -24.16 25.97 -3.26
N VAL A 257 -24.71 24.79 -3.54
CA VAL A 257 -26.12 24.64 -3.91
C VAL A 257 -26.94 24.46 -2.63
N PRO A 258 -27.82 25.42 -2.28
CA PRO A 258 -28.68 25.28 -1.11
C PRO A 258 -29.66 24.11 -1.32
N LEU A 259 -29.97 23.40 -0.24
CA LEU A 259 -30.98 22.34 -0.26
C LEU A 259 -32.35 22.96 -0.51
N GLY A 260 -33.06 22.49 -1.54
CA GLY A 260 -34.46 22.87 -1.76
C GLY A 260 -35.35 22.42 -0.61
N GLU A 261 -36.54 23.02 -0.48
CA GLU A 261 -37.46 22.82 0.64
C GLU A 261 -37.77 21.34 0.92
N THR A 262 -38.02 20.56 -0.13
CA THR A 262 -38.30 19.12 -0.03
C THR A 262 -37.12 18.35 0.58
N LEU A 263 -35.90 18.61 0.14
CA LEU A 263 -34.70 17.93 0.64
C LEU A 263 -34.37 18.37 2.07
N SER A 264 -34.58 19.65 2.38
CA SER A 264 -34.46 20.18 3.74
C SER A 264 -35.46 19.52 4.71
N ALA A 265 -36.70 19.28 4.27
CA ALA A 265 -37.70 18.56 5.06
C ALA A 265 -37.30 17.10 5.32
N TYR A 266 -36.76 16.40 4.33
CA TYR A 266 -36.24 15.05 4.52
C TYR A 266 -35.00 15.02 5.42
N GLN A 267 -34.08 15.98 5.26
CA GLN A 267 -32.91 16.11 6.12
C GLN A 267 -33.32 16.35 7.58
N ALA A 268 -34.30 17.23 7.83
CA ALA A 268 -34.82 17.48 9.17
C ALA A 268 -35.44 16.22 9.79
N ARG A 269 -36.28 15.49 9.03
CA ARG A 269 -36.86 14.21 9.51
C ARG A 269 -35.80 13.15 9.78
N TYR A 270 -34.76 13.09 8.95
CA TYR A 270 -33.65 12.15 9.12
C TYR A 270 -32.82 12.46 10.38
N LEU A 271 -32.48 13.74 10.59
CA LEU A 271 -31.76 14.20 11.77
C LEU A 271 -32.57 13.97 13.05
N GLU A 272 -33.87 14.20 13.01
CA GLU A 272 -34.77 13.92 14.14
C GLU A 272 -34.81 12.42 14.45
N HIS A 273 -34.90 11.57 13.43
CA HIS A 273 -34.82 10.12 13.63
C HIS A 273 -33.47 9.68 14.22
N GLN A 274 -32.35 10.21 13.74
CA GLN A 274 -31.03 9.94 14.32
C GLN A 274 -30.94 10.38 15.78
N ARG A 275 -31.45 11.57 16.10
CA ARG A 275 -31.46 12.10 17.47
C ARG A 275 -32.27 11.20 18.40
N ARG A 276 -33.47 10.77 17.98
CA ARG A 276 -34.32 9.84 18.73
C ARG A 276 -33.66 8.47 18.92
N ALA A 277 -33.04 7.93 17.88
CA ALA A 277 -32.32 6.65 17.96
C ALA A 277 -31.10 6.74 18.91
N SER A 278 -30.38 7.86 18.89
CA SER A 278 -29.23 8.10 19.76
C SER A 278 -29.65 8.26 21.24
N LEU A 279 -30.77 8.95 21.50
CA LEU A 279 -31.36 9.06 22.84
C LEU A 279 -31.84 7.71 23.37
N ALA A 280 -32.53 6.92 22.53
CA ALA A 280 -32.98 5.58 22.90
C ALA A 280 -31.80 4.64 23.26
N ALA A 281 -30.69 4.74 22.53
CA ALA A 281 -29.47 3.95 22.78
C ALA A 281 -28.68 4.39 24.03
N GLN A 282 -28.95 5.58 24.59
CA GLN A 282 -28.30 6.09 25.81
C GLN A 282 -29.13 5.86 27.07
N THR A 283 -30.38 5.39 26.95
CA THR A 283 -31.21 5.00 28.09
C THR A 283 -30.68 3.69 28.67
N PRO A 284 -30.27 3.63 29.95
CA PRO A 284 -29.95 2.35 30.58
C PRO A 284 -31.21 1.50 30.58
N LEU A 285 -31.08 0.20 30.27
CA LEU A 285 -32.12 -0.79 30.57
C LEU A 285 -32.36 -0.76 32.10
N LEU A 286 -33.30 0.06 32.54
CA LEU A 286 -33.89 -0.08 33.86
C LEU A 286 -34.85 -1.26 33.76
N LEU A 287 -34.37 -2.40 34.27
CA LEU A 287 -35.18 -3.51 34.74
C LEU A 287 -36.37 -2.93 35.53
N VAL A 288 -37.56 -2.94 34.94
CA VAL A 288 -38.80 -2.86 35.70
C VAL A 288 -39.12 -4.28 36.15
N THR A 289 -38.53 -4.67 37.27
CA THR A 289 -39.12 -5.67 38.16
C THR A 289 -40.14 -4.95 39.03
N THR A 290 -41.42 -5.25 38.87
CA THR A 290 -42.31 -5.83 39.90
C THR A 290 -43.76 -5.79 39.40
N ASP A 291 -44.43 -6.90 39.67
CA ASP A 291 -45.83 -7.24 39.43
C ASP A 291 -46.83 -6.12 39.72
N GLU A 292 -47.79 -5.93 38.81
CA GLU A 292 -49.20 -5.84 39.17
C GLU A 292 -50.10 -6.09 37.95
N TYR A 293 -51.10 -6.94 38.18
CA TYR A 293 -52.08 -7.42 37.22
C TYR A 293 -52.86 -6.28 36.55
N CYS A 294 -52.97 -6.32 35.22
CA CYS A 294 -54.17 -5.82 34.55
C CYS A 294 -54.46 -6.66 33.31
N THR A 295 -55.40 -7.60 33.49
CA THR A 295 -56.08 -8.34 32.43
C THR A 295 -56.78 -7.37 31.48
N TYR A 296 -56.52 -7.49 30.18
CA TYR A 296 -57.47 -7.07 29.15
C TYR A 296 -57.79 -8.26 28.26
N SER A 297 -59.09 -8.59 28.29
CA SER A 297 -59.80 -9.64 27.60
C SER A 297 -59.73 -9.51 26.09
N TYR A 298 -59.49 -10.64 25.42
CA TYR A 298 -59.91 -10.85 24.04
C TYR A 298 -61.43 -11.02 24.04
N ASP A 299 -62.16 -10.10 23.42
CA ASP A 299 -63.38 -10.44 22.65
C ASP A 299 -63.94 -9.23 21.89
N ASN A 300 -64.38 -9.53 20.66
CA ASN A 300 -65.30 -8.79 19.80
C ASN A 300 -64.85 -7.45 19.19
N MET A 301 -64.39 -7.52 17.94
CA MET A 301 -64.88 -6.59 16.93
C MET A 301 -65.36 -7.38 15.71
N GLN A 302 -66.69 -7.38 15.57
CA GLN A 302 -67.47 -7.93 14.48
C GLN A 302 -67.04 -7.34 13.14
N CYS A 303 -66.73 -8.21 12.18
CA CYS A 303 -66.82 -7.89 10.76
C CYS A 303 -68.25 -8.27 10.33
N ASP A 304 -69.08 -7.27 10.07
CA ASP A 304 -70.30 -7.46 9.29
C ASP A 304 -70.34 -6.42 8.17
N GLY A 305 -70.58 -6.91 6.95
CA GLY A 305 -70.29 -6.20 5.71
C GLY A 305 -71.47 -5.41 5.15
N HIS A 306 -71.22 -4.69 4.06
CA HIS A 306 -72.12 -4.75 2.90
C HIS A 306 -71.47 -4.28 1.59
N ARG A 307 -71.76 -5.10 0.57
CA ARG A 307 -71.63 -4.97 -0.89
C ARG A 307 -72.19 -3.67 -1.48
N THR A 308 -71.71 -3.35 -2.69
CA THR A 308 -72.50 -3.20 -3.94
C THR A 308 -71.48 -3.16 -5.10
N ASP A 309 -71.32 -4.21 -5.91
CA ASP A 309 -72.13 -4.66 -7.07
C ASP A 309 -71.85 -3.86 -8.36
N LEU A 310 -70.94 -4.39 -9.21
CA LEU A 310 -71.13 -4.81 -10.61
C LEU A 310 -69.77 -5.03 -11.30
#